data_AF-A0A382REF0-F1
#
_entry.id   AF-A0A382REF0-F1
#
_cell.length_a   1.000
_cell.length_b   1.000
_cell.length_c   1.000
_cell.angle_alpha   90.00
_cell.angle_beta   90.00
_cell.angle_gamma   90.00
#
_symmetry.space_group_name_H-M   'P 1'
#
loop_
_entity.id
_entity.type
_entity.pdbx_description
1 polymer ?
#
loop_
_entity_poly.entity_id
_entity_poly.type
_entity_poly.pdbx_seq_one_letter_code
_entity_poly.pdbx_strand_id
1 'polypeptide(L)'
;STTTADFLTGIHFNKDGTKMFTLYQCNSEDSDNCYVNEYNLSTPFDISTKSYAGDDERCELDHGLDSQNRLADLEFSSDGMKLFTVHGDHVGDDADDDNIYRFDLTSPFDISTCTFNHKTTNLDSDTFQDGSNAGDFIEKDPSGRNKNRAQGFEINEDGTKVFVVMMGAGTQNNRLLEYQLSTPYDLTTMTLITNAGINLTDLPTTNVMSIRFSANGKRLFGVDHNTHKVYQISLGSAYDTSSYTLDGIVNINSLTSDSVAEIRAISFNTNGLKLYIGNDRDDGTDNRIYEFDLVCPFNIITGKCPSITENSDRTGMAEAQ
;
A
#
# COMPACT_ATOMS: atom_id res chain seq x y z
N SER A 1 -8.88 -1.27 -28.55
CA SER A 1 -8.72 0.19 -28.47
C SER A 1 -7.34 0.47 -27.91
N THR A 2 -6.85 1.68 -28.14
CA THR A 2 -5.53 2.18 -27.73
C THR A 2 -5.40 2.12 -26.21
N THR A 3 -4.51 1.26 -25.71
CA THR A 3 -4.24 1.11 -24.27
C THR A 3 -3.61 2.38 -23.73
N THR A 4 -4.37 3.10 -22.92
CA THR A 4 -3.90 3.95 -21.84
C THR A 4 -2.81 3.26 -21.02
N ALA A 5 -1.93 4.05 -20.42
CA ALA A 5 -0.90 3.53 -19.55
C ALA A 5 -1.55 3.08 -18.23
N ASP A 6 -2.01 1.83 -18.19
CA ASP A 6 -2.44 1.20 -16.95
C ASP A 6 -1.19 1.10 -16.08
N PHE A 7 -1.16 1.70 -14.89
CA PHE A 7 -0.05 1.54 -13.94
C PHE A 7 -0.48 0.62 -12.82
N LEU A 8 0.16 -0.52 -12.62
CA LEU A 8 -0.20 -1.39 -11.49
C LEU A 8 0.19 -0.70 -10.17
N THR A 9 -0.79 -0.19 -9.43
CA THR A 9 -0.57 0.61 -8.21
C THR A 9 -0.94 -0.12 -6.92
N GLY A 10 -1.61 -1.27 -7.00
CA GLY A 10 -1.96 -2.06 -5.81
C GLY A 10 -2.07 -3.55 -6.11
N ILE A 11 -1.64 -4.36 -5.14
CA ILE A 11 -1.78 -5.82 -5.14
C ILE A 11 -2.23 -6.24 -3.74
N HIS A 12 -3.24 -7.11 -3.66
CA HIS A 12 -3.66 -7.73 -2.41
C HIS A 12 -4.14 -9.17 -2.67
N PHE A 13 -4.10 -10.02 -1.64
CA PHE A 13 -4.61 -11.38 -1.70
C PHE A 13 -5.66 -11.59 -0.62
N ASN A 14 -6.67 -12.42 -0.88
CA ASN A 14 -7.52 -12.87 0.22
C ASN A 14 -6.75 -13.81 1.17
N LYS A 15 -7.31 -14.06 2.35
CA LYS A 15 -6.61 -14.79 3.45
C LYS A 15 -6.14 -16.20 3.09
N ASP A 16 -6.86 -16.90 2.22
CA ASP A 16 -6.47 -18.25 1.78
C ASP A 16 -5.62 -18.27 0.49
N GLY A 17 -5.39 -17.10 -0.11
CA GLY A 17 -4.58 -16.94 -1.31
C GLY A 17 -5.22 -17.45 -2.60
N THR A 18 -6.52 -17.77 -2.60
CA THR A 18 -7.24 -18.21 -3.81
C THR A 18 -7.69 -17.06 -4.70
N LYS A 19 -7.67 -15.81 -4.20
CA LYS A 19 -7.97 -14.59 -4.95
C LYS A 19 -6.82 -13.60 -4.86
N MET A 20 -6.52 -12.97 -5.99
CA MET A 20 -5.60 -11.83 -6.09
C MET A 20 -6.39 -10.64 -6.64
N PHE A 21 -6.22 -9.49 -6.01
CA PHE A 21 -6.82 -8.22 -6.37
C PHE A 21 -5.75 -7.27 -6.87
N THR A 22 -6.02 -6.58 -7.97
CA THR A 22 -5.09 -5.60 -8.55
C THR A 22 -5.79 -4.29 -8.83
N LEU A 23 -5.16 -3.20 -8.44
CA LEU A 23 -5.56 -1.84 -8.80
C LEU A 23 -4.60 -1.33 -9.88
N TYR A 24 -5.19 -0.82 -10.96
CA TYR A 24 -4.46 -0.07 -11.97
C TYR A 24 -4.84 1.40 -11.87
N GLN A 25 -3.87 2.29 -12.03
CA GLN A 25 -4.13 3.71 -12.15
C GLN A 25 -4.98 3.94 -13.40
N CYS A 26 -6.16 4.51 -13.20
CA CYS A 26 -7.08 4.92 -14.25
C CYS A 26 -6.71 6.34 -14.72
N ASN A 27 -6.81 6.58 -16.03
CA ASN A 27 -6.55 7.90 -16.60
C ASN A 27 -7.86 8.68 -16.76
N SER A 28 -7.90 9.94 -16.33
CA SER A 28 -9.09 10.80 -16.43
C SER A 28 -9.43 11.25 -17.85
N GLU A 29 -8.57 10.97 -18.83
CA GLU A 29 -8.80 11.31 -20.24
C GLU A 29 -9.70 10.31 -20.97
N ASP A 30 -9.82 9.09 -20.46
CA ASP A 30 -10.81 8.12 -20.94
C ASP A 30 -12.00 8.12 -19.99
N SER A 31 -13.20 8.10 -20.54
CA SER A 31 -14.47 8.03 -19.78
C SER A 31 -14.68 6.69 -19.05
N ASP A 32 -13.62 5.94 -18.82
CA ASP A 32 -13.64 4.60 -18.28
C ASP A 32 -13.47 4.66 -16.77
N ASN A 33 -14.38 4.00 -16.04
CA ASN A 33 -14.32 4.02 -14.59
C ASN A 33 -13.03 3.34 -14.09
N CYS A 34 -12.55 3.76 -12.92
CA CYS A 34 -11.50 3.07 -12.17
C CYS A 34 -12.03 1.76 -11.57
N TYR A 35 -11.25 0.68 -11.62
CA TYR A 35 -11.65 -0.62 -11.06
C TYR A 35 -10.55 -1.30 -10.26
N VAL A 36 -10.95 -1.99 -9.18
CA VAL A 36 -10.19 -3.14 -8.66
C VAL A 36 -10.60 -4.38 -9.45
N ASN A 37 -9.62 -5.09 -9.98
CA ASN A 37 -9.80 -6.32 -10.73
C ASN A 37 -9.55 -7.55 -9.84
N GLU A 38 -10.34 -8.61 -10.03
CA GLU A 38 -10.15 -9.90 -9.37
C GLU A 38 -9.55 -10.96 -10.32
N TYR A 39 -8.63 -11.75 -9.79
CA TYR A 39 -8.11 -12.96 -10.41
C TYR A 39 -8.25 -14.14 -9.45
N ASN A 40 -8.79 -15.26 -9.94
CA ASN A 40 -8.79 -16.53 -9.23
C ASN A 40 -7.45 -17.25 -9.42
N LEU A 41 -6.88 -17.77 -8.34
CA LEU A 41 -5.65 -18.56 -8.30
C LEU A 41 -6.01 -20.02 -8.04
N SER A 42 -5.73 -20.92 -8.98
CA SER A 42 -6.01 -22.35 -8.79
C SER A 42 -5.06 -23.00 -7.77
N THR A 43 -3.89 -22.39 -7.56
CA THR A 43 -2.96 -22.73 -6.50
C THR A 43 -2.81 -21.50 -5.59
N PRO A 44 -3.11 -21.61 -4.29
CA PRO A 44 -3.00 -20.50 -3.36
C PRO A 44 -1.67 -19.76 -3.45
N PHE A 45 -1.73 -18.43 -3.58
CA PHE A 45 -0.58 -17.53 -3.66
C PHE A 45 0.38 -17.79 -4.84
N ASP A 46 0.01 -18.60 -5.83
CA ASP A 46 0.82 -18.80 -7.05
C ASP A 46 0.22 -17.98 -8.19
N ILE A 47 0.82 -16.82 -8.47
CA ILE A 47 0.33 -15.87 -9.48
C ILE A 47 0.47 -16.38 -10.92
N SER A 48 1.23 -17.47 -11.13
CA SER A 48 1.32 -18.11 -12.45
C SER A 48 0.02 -18.84 -12.81
N THR A 49 -0.79 -19.18 -11.81
CA THR A 49 -2.07 -19.87 -11.98
C THR A 49 -3.28 -18.93 -12.11
N LYS A 50 -3.02 -17.62 -12.19
CA LYS A 50 -4.08 -16.61 -12.22
C LYS A 50 -4.98 -16.74 -13.45
N SER A 51 -6.28 -16.58 -13.21
CA SER A 51 -7.30 -16.44 -14.24
C SER A 51 -8.17 -15.24 -13.90
N TYR A 52 -8.34 -14.32 -14.84
CA TYR A 52 -9.18 -13.13 -14.64
C TYR A 52 -10.61 -13.57 -14.35
N ALA A 53 -11.20 -13.07 -13.25
CA ALA A 53 -12.53 -13.47 -12.79
C ALA A 53 -13.65 -12.95 -13.71
N GLY A 54 -13.39 -11.87 -14.45
CA GLY A 54 -14.31 -11.27 -15.39
C GLY A 54 -14.77 -9.89 -14.95
N ASP A 55 -15.40 -9.19 -15.90
CA ASP A 55 -15.82 -7.79 -15.72
C ASP A 55 -16.92 -7.61 -14.67
N ASP A 56 -17.72 -8.66 -14.43
CA ASP A 56 -18.78 -8.71 -13.42
C ASP A 56 -18.22 -8.90 -12.00
N GLU A 57 -16.94 -9.27 -11.86
CA GLU A 57 -16.25 -9.53 -10.59
C GLU A 57 -15.26 -8.39 -10.24
N ARG A 58 -15.61 -7.16 -10.61
CA ARG A 58 -14.82 -5.95 -10.33
C ARG A 58 -15.52 -5.03 -9.35
N CYS A 59 -14.73 -4.23 -8.64
CA CYS A 59 -15.24 -3.09 -7.89
C CYS A 59 -14.99 -1.80 -8.67
N GLU A 60 -16.05 -1.09 -9.06
CA GLU A 60 -15.97 0.27 -9.61
C GLU A 60 -15.60 1.25 -8.48
N LEU A 61 -14.70 2.20 -8.72
CA LEU A 61 -14.21 3.12 -7.69
C LEU A 61 -14.67 4.56 -7.89
N ASP A 62 -15.16 4.91 -9.07
CA ASP A 62 -15.44 6.30 -9.41
C ASP A 62 -16.73 6.85 -8.79
N HIS A 63 -17.83 6.09 -8.71
CA HIS A 63 -19.04 6.44 -7.94
C HIS A 63 -19.54 7.91 -8.02
N GLY A 64 -19.25 8.64 -9.11
CA GLY A 64 -19.58 10.06 -9.27
C GLY A 64 -18.71 11.04 -8.46
N LEU A 65 -17.54 10.58 -8.01
CA LEU A 65 -16.49 11.37 -7.37
C LEU A 65 -15.69 12.16 -8.45
N ASP A 66 -15.03 13.25 -8.05
CA ASP A 66 -14.12 13.99 -8.94
C ASP A 66 -13.02 13.08 -9.48
N SER A 67 -12.35 13.46 -10.57
CA SER A 67 -11.41 12.60 -11.31
C SER A 67 -10.37 11.92 -10.40
N GLN A 68 -10.53 10.61 -10.15
CA GLN A 68 -9.64 9.81 -9.31
C GLN A 68 -8.43 9.27 -10.09
N ASN A 69 -7.75 10.14 -10.85
CA ASN A 69 -6.75 9.72 -11.85
C ASN A 69 -5.44 9.15 -11.25
N ARG A 70 -5.34 9.04 -9.93
CA ARG A 70 -4.15 8.61 -9.18
C ARG A 70 -4.48 7.76 -7.97
N LEU A 71 -5.43 6.84 -8.13
CA LEU A 71 -5.66 5.80 -7.14
C LEU A 71 -4.43 4.91 -7.00
N ALA A 72 -4.02 4.72 -5.76
CA ALA A 72 -2.89 3.93 -5.37
C ALA A 72 -3.28 3.02 -4.23
N ASP A 73 -2.61 1.87 -4.19
CA ASP A 73 -2.73 0.86 -3.15
C ASP A 73 -4.16 0.34 -2.91
N LEU A 74 -4.26 -0.83 -2.30
CA LEU A 74 -5.55 -1.35 -1.88
C LEU A 74 -5.39 -2.28 -0.67
N GLU A 75 -6.34 -2.18 0.25
CA GLU A 75 -6.34 -2.93 1.51
C GLU A 75 -7.75 -3.43 1.82
N PHE A 76 -7.86 -4.57 2.49
CA PHE A 76 -9.14 -5.08 2.97
C PHE A 76 -9.19 -5.02 4.50
N SER A 77 -10.39 -4.89 5.07
CA SER A 77 -10.52 -5.18 6.50
C SER A 77 -10.20 -6.65 6.80
N SER A 78 -9.86 -6.94 8.05
CA SER A 78 -9.50 -8.30 8.49
C SER A 78 -10.61 -9.33 8.28
N ASP A 79 -11.87 -8.93 8.30
CA ASP A 79 -13.02 -9.79 7.97
C ASP A 79 -13.29 -9.88 6.46
N GLY A 80 -12.56 -9.14 5.62
CA GLY A 80 -12.73 -9.06 4.18
C GLY A 80 -13.98 -8.29 3.74
N MET A 81 -14.69 -7.62 4.64
CA MET A 81 -15.98 -6.98 4.37
C MET A 81 -15.86 -5.52 3.90
N LYS A 82 -14.67 -4.95 3.94
CA LYS A 82 -14.42 -3.56 3.52
C LYS A 82 -13.20 -3.54 2.62
N LEU A 83 -13.26 -2.74 1.58
CA LEU A 83 -12.17 -2.45 0.66
C LEU A 83 -11.79 -0.98 0.81
N PHE A 84 -10.50 -0.70 0.79
CA PHE A 84 -9.94 0.64 0.89
C PHE A 84 -8.96 0.89 -0.26
N THR A 85 -8.87 2.14 -0.69
CA THR A 85 -7.85 2.63 -1.63
C THR A 85 -7.54 4.09 -1.33
N VAL A 86 -6.39 4.60 -1.74
CA VAL A 86 -6.00 5.99 -1.51
C VAL A 86 -5.87 6.74 -2.83
N HIS A 87 -6.32 7.98 -2.86
CA HIS A 87 -6.12 8.93 -3.94
C HIS A 87 -5.06 9.93 -3.53
N GLY A 88 -4.06 10.09 -4.39
CA GLY A 88 -3.00 11.09 -4.25
C GLY A 88 -3.02 12.09 -5.39
N ASP A 89 -3.59 13.26 -5.21
CA ASP A 89 -3.59 14.31 -6.24
C ASP A 89 -2.21 14.98 -6.33
N HIS A 90 -1.89 15.61 -7.46
CA HIS A 90 -0.72 16.47 -7.60
C HIS A 90 -1.04 17.82 -8.25
N VAL A 91 -2.31 18.06 -8.57
CA VAL A 91 -2.74 19.23 -9.33
C VAL A 91 -3.50 20.18 -8.42
N GLY A 92 -4.52 19.65 -7.75
CA GLY A 92 -5.37 20.32 -6.80
C GLY A 92 -4.63 20.69 -5.52
N ASP A 93 -5.23 21.66 -4.86
CA ASP A 93 -4.65 22.41 -3.76
C ASP A 93 -5.63 22.59 -2.58
N ASP A 94 -6.72 21.82 -2.61
CA ASP A 94 -7.73 21.73 -1.58
C ASP A 94 -7.28 20.78 -0.46
N ALA A 95 -7.86 20.92 0.73
CA ALA A 95 -7.58 20.00 1.82
C ALA A 95 -8.18 18.60 1.59
N ASP A 96 -9.17 18.50 0.69
CA ASP A 96 -9.89 17.29 0.32
C ASP A 96 -9.39 16.66 -1.01
N ASP A 97 -8.21 17.00 -1.51
CA ASP A 97 -7.70 16.44 -2.77
C ASP A 97 -7.08 15.04 -2.57
N ASP A 98 -6.26 14.84 -1.52
CA ASP A 98 -5.87 13.51 -1.09
C ASP A 98 -6.94 12.88 -0.19
N ASN A 99 -7.25 11.60 -0.41
CA ASN A 99 -8.24 10.89 0.40
C ASN A 99 -8.00 9.40 0.47
N ILE A 100 -8.40 8.78 1.59
CA ILE A 100 -8.62 7.33 1.66
C ILE A 100 -10.11 7.07 1.50
N TYR A 101 -10.46 6.18 0.58
CA TYR A 101 -11.82 5.75 0.30
C TYR A 101 -12.11 4.43 0.99
N ARG A 102 -13.36 4.26 1.42
CA ARG A 102 -13.90 2.99 1.91
C ARG A 102 -15.11 2.56 1.09
N PHE A 103 -15.10 1.28 0.75
CA PHE A 103 -16.20 0.56 0.13
C PHE A 103 -16.62 -0.59 1.04
N ASP A 104 -17.92 -0.82 1.18
CA ASP A 104 -18.47 -1.97 1.89
C ASP A 104 -18.79 -3.09 0.92
N LEU A 105 -18.46 -4.33 1.32
CA LEU A 105 -18.78 -5.57 0.60
C LEU A 105 -19.89 -6.31 1.35
N THR A 106 -20.71 -7.04 0.62
CA THR A 106 -21.81 -7.83 1.23
C THR A 106 -21.36 -9.22 1.67
N SER A 107 -20.24 -9.71 1.12
CA SER A 107 -19.57 -10.96 1.49
C SER A 107 -18.05 -10.76 1.54
N PRO A 108 -17.33 -11.50 2.40
CA PRO A 108 -15.88 -11.36 2.50
C PRO A 108 -15.17 -11.56 1.17
N PHE A 109 -14.37 -10.58 0.76
CA PHE A 109 -13.56 -10.59 -0.47
C PHE A 109 -14.37 -10.78 -1.76
N ASP A 110 -15.67 -10.47 -1.75
CA ASP A 110 -16.53 -10.44 -2.92
C ASP A 110 -16.66 -8.99 -3.42
N ILE A 111 -15.71 -8.59 -4.27
CA ILE A 111 -15.61 -7.20 -4.72
C ILE A 111 -16.67 -6.81 -5.76
N SER A 112 -17.37 -7.79 -6.35
CA SER A 112 -18.52 -7.54 -7.25
C SER A 112 -19.66 -6.80 -6.53
N THR A 113 -19.68 -6.88 -5.20
CA THR A 113 -20.71 -6.29 -4.35
C THR A 113 -20.30 -4.98 -3.70
N CYS A 114 -19.18 -4.40 -4.14
CA CYS A 114 -18.65 -3.20 -3.49
C CYS A 114 -19.58 -2.01 -3.64
N THR A 115 -19.69 -1.23 -2.55
CA THR A 115 -20.50 -0.02 -2.51
C THR A 115 -19.73 1.08 -1.79
N PHE A 116 -19.58 2.24 -2.43
CA PHE A 116 -18.97 3.40 -1.78
C PHE A 116 -19.70 3.73 -0.47
N ASN A 117 -18.93 3.89 0.61
CA ASN A 117 -19.46 4.26 1.91
C ASN A 117 -19.07 5.71 2.27
N HIS A 118 -17.78 5.97 2.48
CA HIS A 118 -17.26 7.30 2.79
C HIS A 118 -15.78 7.41 2.39
N LYS A 119 -15.25 8.62 2.46
CA LYS A 119 -13.82 8.93 2.38
C LYS A 119 -13.38 9.73 3.60
N THR A 120 -12.08 9.83 3.82
CA THR A 120 -11.51 10.84 4.73
C THR A 120 -11.90 12.25 4.31
N THR A 121 -11.81 13.22 5.22
CA THR A 121 -12.02 14.63 4.90
C THR A 121 -10.88 15.48 5.44
N ASN A 122 -10.41 16.44 4.66
CA ASN A 122 -9.34 17.37 4.95
C ASN A 122 -7.99 16.67 5.22
N LEU A 123 -7.70 15.56 4.53
CA LEU A 123 -6.47 14.79 4.78
C LEU A 123 -5.22 15.64 4.58
N ASP A 124 -5.25 16.61 3.67
CA ASP A 124 -4.13 17.53 3.41
C ASP A 124 -4.07 18.74 4.35
N SER A 125 -4.98 18.85 5.32
CA SER A 125 -4.91 19.93 6.31
C SER A 125 -3.83 19.70 7.36
N ASP A 126 -3.33 20.80 7.93
CA ASP A 126 -2.40 20.82 9.07
C ASP A 126 -2.78 19.85 10.20
N THR A 127 -4.08 19.72 10.49
CA THR A 127 -4.64 18.87 11.55
C THR A 127 -4.34 17.39 11.34
N PHE A 128 -4.22 16.96 10.09
CA PHE A 128 -3.87 15.58 9.73
C PHE A 128 -2.41 15.43 9.29
N GLN A 129 -1.68 16.52 9.05
CA GLN A 129 -0.33 16.47 8.49
C GLN A 129 0.78 16.83 9.49
N ASP A 130 0.50 17.65 10.50
CA ASP A 130 1.54 18.35 11.27
C ASP A 130 1.61 17.98 12.76
N GLY A 131 2.77 18.18 13.36
CA GLY A 131 3.04 17.96 14.79
C GLY A 131 3.45 16.53 15.15
N SER A 132 3.64 15.65 14.17
CA SER A 132 4.13 14.27 14.36
C SER A 132 5.66 14.19 14.36
N ASN A 133 6.22 13.02 14.72
CA ASN A 133 7.66 12.76 14.61
C ASN A 133 8.12 12.67 13.14
N ALA A 134 7.22 12.51 12.18
CA ALA A 134 7.55 12.57 10.76
C ALA A 134 7.86 14.00 10.29
N GLY A 135 7.60 15.00 11.13
CA GLY A 135 7.76 16.41 10.82
C GLY A 135 6.57 17.00 10.07
N ASP A 136 6.63 18.32 9.91
CA ASP A 136 5.53 19.11 9.38
C ASP A 136 5.62 19.26 7.87
N PHE A 137 4.47 19.52 7.27
CA PHE A 137 4.34 19.99 5.93
C PHE A 137 4.55 21.51 5.87
N ILE A 138 5.32 22.00 4.91
CA ILE A 138 5.52 23.45 4.76
C ILE A 138 4.33 24.01 3.97
N GLU A 139 3.20 24.24 4.65
CA GLU A 139 2.07 25.02 4.13
C GLU A 139 2.44 26.51 4.13
N LYS A 140 3.20 26.98 3.14
CA LYS A 140 3.50 28.43 3.04
C LYS A 140 2.26 29.26 2.63
N ASP A 141 1.21 28.59 2.14
CA ASP A 141 -0.10 29.07 1.65
C ASP A 141 -0.88 27.80 1.22
N PRO A 142 -2.23 27.76 1.21
CA PRO A 142 -3.04 26.74 0.52
C PRO A 142 -2.36 26.12 -0.70
N SER A 143 -1.73 26.95 -1.58
CA SER A 143 -0.91 26.62 -2.78
C SER A 143 0.26 25.64 -2.60
N GLY A 144 0.47 25.16 -1.37
CA GLY A 144 1.42 24.12 -1.05
C GLY A 144 0.88 22.72 -1.28
N ARG A 145 -0.43 22.46 -1.09
CA ARG A 145 -0.98 21.10 -0.92
C ARG A 145 -0.75 20.20 -2.11
N ASN A 146 -0.75 20.74 -3.32
CA ASN A 146 -0.37 19.99 -4.53
C ASN A 146 1.07 19.41 -4.52
N LYS A 147 1.91 19.78 -3.53
CA LYS A 147 3.26 19.25 -3.29
C LYS A 147 3.31 18.21 -2.19
N ASN A 148 2.18 17.81 -1.63
CA ASN A 148 2.04 16.70 -0.70
C ASN A 148 1.07 15.72 -1.33
N ARG A 149 1.44 14.44 -1.37
CA ARG A 149 0.65 13.46 -2.11
C ARG A 149 0.60 12.16 -1.35
N ALA A 150 -0.60 11.71 -0.99
CA ALA A 150 -0.81 10.38 -0.48
C ALA A 150 -0.41 9.35 -1.56
N GLN A 151 0.28 8.29 -1.17
CA GLN A 151 0.68 7.23 -2.11
C GLN A 151 0.32 5.85 -1.57
N GLY A 152 1.14 5.32 -0.67
CA GLY A 152 0.88 4.04 -0.01
C GLY A 152 0.08 4.24 1.26
N PHE A 153 -0.73 3.26 1.62
CA PHE A 153 -1.34 3.23 2.94
C PHE A 153 -1.50 1.80 3.44
N GLU A 154 -1.70 1.66 4.75
CA GLU A 154 -2.09 0.39 5.35
C GLU A 154 -2.95 0.64 6.58
N ILE A 155 -3.92 -0.24 6.79
CA ILE A 155 -4.73 -0.29 8.01
C ILE A 155 -4.35 -1.56 8.75
N ASN A 156 -4.05 -1.48 10.04
CA ASN A 156 -3.66 -2.68 10.80
C ASN A 156 -4.84 -3.67 10.98
N GLU A 157 -4.53 -4.92 11.36
CA GLU A 157 -5.51 -6.03 11.39
C GLU A 157 -6.71 -5.78 12.34
N ASP A 158 -6.54 -4.99 13.40
CA ASP A 158 -7.64 -4.63 14.30
C ASP A 158 -8.42 -3.39 13.87
N GLY A 159 -7.99 -2.73 12.79
CA GLY A 159 -8.63 -1.55 12.20
C GLY A 159 -8.46 -0.28 13.00
N THR A 160 -7.62 -0.23 14.05
CA THR A 160 -7.50 0.93 14.94
C THR A 160 -6.40 1.91 14.53
N LYS A 161 -5.52 1.55 13.59
CA LYS A 161 -4.45 2.41 13.09
C LYS A 161 -4.43 2.45 11.57
N VAL A 162 -4.12 3.63 11.04
CA VAL A 162 -3.89 3.87 9.61
C VAL A 162 -2.51 4.47 9.45
N PHE A 163 -1.77 4.00 8.45
CA PHE A 163 -0.45 4.50 8.10
C PHE A 163 -0.51 5.01 6.68
N VAL A 164 -0.04 6.23 6.42
CA VAL A 164 -0.12 6.85 5.09
C VAL A 164 1.24 7.42 4.72
N VAL A 165 1.72 7.06 3.54
CA VAL A 165 2.89 7.67 2.94
C VAL A 165 2.47 8.97 2.26
N MET A 166 2.93 10.09 2.80
CA MET A 166 2.76 11.42 2.21
C MET A 166 4.07 11.84 1.54
N MET A 167 4.05 11.94 0.22
CA MET A 167 5.21 12.24 -0.60
C MET A 167 5.29 13.72 -0.95
N GLY A 168 6.36 14.35 -0.47
CA GLY A 168 6.66 15.74 -0.72
C GLY A 168 7.23 15.98 -2.13
N ALA A 169 6.93 17.14 -2.72
CA ALA A 169 7.57 17.66 -3.92
C ALA A 169 8.40 18.92 -3.62
N GLY A 170 9.46 19.14 -4.39
CA GLY A 170 10.33 20.31 -4.22
C GLY A 170 11.12 20.28 -2.92
N THR A 171 10.77 21.17 -1.97
CA THR A 171 11.45 21.27 -0.67
C THR A 171 10.67 20.61 0.48
N GLN A 172 9.59 19.88 0.16
CA GLN A 172 8.75 19.22 1.16
C GLN A 172 9.35 17.90 1.61
N ASN A 173 8.97 17.47 2.82
CA ASN A 173 9.42 16.20 3.39
C ASN A 173 8.60 15.02 2.86
N ASN A 174 9.27 13.89 2.67
CA ASN A 174 8.62 12.58 2.50
C ASN A 174 8.36 12.00 3.89
N ARG A 175 7.14 11.54 4.14
CA ARG A 175 6.69 11.21 5.49
C ARG A 175 5.85 9.95 5.49
N LEU A 176 6.00 9.13 6.53
CA LEU A 176 5.00 8.14 6.92
C LEU A 176 4.27 8.68 8.14
N LEU A 177 2.99 9.00 7.97
CA LEU A 177 2.13 9.45 9.04
C LEU A 177 1.41 8.27 9.66
N GLU A 178 1.21 8.32 10.98
CA GLU A 178 0.49 7.33 11.77
C GLU A 178 -0.75 7.98 12.38
N TYR A 179 -1.91 7.38 12.13
CA TYR A 179 -3.20 7.82 12.62
C TYR A 179 -3.84 6.73 13.49
N GLN A 180 -4.75 7.14 14.37
CA GLN A 180 -5.64 6.23 15.09
C GLN A 180 -7.08 6.40 14.61
N LEU A 181 -7.86 5.32 14.63
CA LEU A 181 -9.30 5.30 14.47
C LEU A 181 -9.94 4.94 15.81
N SER A 182 -10.80 5.82 16.33
CA SER A 182 -11.52 5.50 17.58
C SER A 182 -12.61 4.44 17.40
N THR A 183 -13.07 4.25 16.16
CA THR A 183 -13.91 3.13 15.73
C THR A 183 -13.16 2.35 14.66
N PRO A 184 -12.88 1.04 14.85
CA PRO A 184 -12.16 0.24 13.86
C PRO A 184 -12.73 0.35 12.44
N TYR A 185 -11.85 0.60 11.46
CA TYR A 185 -12.20 0.70 10.04
C TYR A 185 -13.19 1.83 9.67
N ASP A 186 -13.39 2.82 10.55
CA ASP A 186 -14.19 4.03 10.27
C ASP A 186 -13.27 5.25 10.12
N LEU A 187 -13.02 5.64 8.87
CA LEU A 187 -12.11 6.72 8.50
C LEU A 187 -12.61 8.08 9.00
N THR A 188 -13.90 8.23 9.30
CA THR A 188 -14.47 9.47 9.86
C THR A 188 -14.01 9.73 11.29
N THR A 189 -13.46 8.71 11.95
CA THR A 189 -12.96 8.80 13.34
C THR A 189 -11.45 8.97 13.43
N MET A 190 -10.80 9.22 12.29
CA MET A 190 -9.35 9.31 12.17
C MET A 190 -8.80 10.55 12.88
N THR A 191 -7.69 10.38 13.59
CA THR A 191 -6.90 11.48 14.17
C THR A 191 -5.41 11.17 14.10
N LEU A 192 -4.58 12.17 13.80
CA LEU A 192 -3.12 12.04 13.74
C LEU A 192 -2.52 11.72 15.12
N ILE A 193 -1.53 10.82 15.16
CA ILE A 193 -0.76 10.51 16.36
C ILE A 193 0.53 11.35 16.37
N THR A 194 0.57 12.36 17.25
CA THR A 194 1.62 13.40 17.22
C THR A 194 2.96 12.96 17.83
N ASN A 195 3.03 11.81 18.49
CA ASN A 195 4.29 11.27 19.04
C ASN A 195 4.80 10.04 18.26
N ALA A 196 4.29 9.84 17.05
CA ALA A 196 4.67 8.78 16.12
C ALA A 196 4.92 9.35 14.72
N GLY A 197 5.16 8.51 13.73
CA GLY A 197 5.51 8.86 12.35
C GLY A 197 7.00 8.68 12.04
N ILE A 198 7.32 8.53 10.76
CA ILE A 198 8.69 8.40 10.23
C ILE A 198 8.97 9.50 9.22
N ASN A 199 10.04 10.27 9.42
CA ASN A 199 10.55 11.17 8.38
C ASN A 199 11.33 10.34 7.34
N LEU A 200 10.69 10.05 6.21
CA LEU A 200 11.29 9.25 5.13
C LEU A 200 12.40 10.00 4.40
N THR A 201 12.43 11.33 4.47
CA THR A 201 13.52 12.17 3.95
C THR A 201 14.87 11.86 4.61
N ASP A 202 14.84 11.47 5.89
CA ASP A 202 16.04 11.10 6.64
C ASP A 202 16.51 9.67 6.33
N LEU A 203 15.73 8.93 5.55
CA LEU A 203 16.07 7.61 5.05
C LEU A 203 16.56 7.72 3.59
N PRO A 204 17.34 6.74 3.10
CA PRO A 204 17.77 6.66 1.70
C PRO A 204 16.62 6.25 0.75
N THR A 205 15.52 7.00 0.79
CA THR A 205 14.32 6.88 -0.05
C THR A 205 14.10 8.19 -0.81
N THR A 206 13.32 8.15 -1.88
CA THR A 206 13.06 9.29 -2.77
C THR A 206 11.61 9.37 -3.24
N ASN A 207 10.94 8.24 -3.51
CA ASN A 207 9.56 8.19 -3.98
C ASN A 207 8.89 6.88 -3.56
N VAL A 208 8.41 6.82 -2.32
CA VAL A 208 7.83 5.61 -1.73
C VAL A 208 6.37 5.47 -2.11
N MET A 209 6.04 4.47 -2.93
CA MET A 209 4.69 4.34 -3.51
C MET A 209 3.73 3.46 -2.71
N SER A 210 4.23 2.48 -1.96
CA SER A 210 3.41 1.55 -1.19
C SER A 210 4.20 0.99 -0.01
N ILE A 211 3.49 0.59 1.03
CA ILE A 211 4.02 0.02 2.26
C ILE A 211 3.26 -1.24 2.67
N ARG A 212 3.93 -2.17 3.35
CA ARG A 212 3.30 -3.32 4.02
C ARG A 212 3.92 -3.57 5.39
N PHE A 213 3.13 -3.94 6.39
CA PHE A 213 3.62 -4.46 7.65
C PHE A 213 3.78 -5.98 7.58
N SER A 214 4.65 -6.52 8.44
CA SER A 214 4.62 -7.94 8.76
C SER A 214 3.34 -8.27 9.53
N ALA A 215 2.91 -9.54 9.49
CA ALA A 215 1.69 -9.99 10.18
C ALA A 215 1.64 -9.68 11.69
N ASN A 216 2.81 -9.55 12.34
CA ASN A 216 2.92 -9.17 13.75
C ASN A 216 3.09 -7.65 13.99
N GLY A 217 3.04 -6.84 12.95
CA GLY A 217 3.18 -5.38 12.99
C GLY A 217 4.57 -4.85 13.33
N LYS A 218 5.59 -5.70 13.51
CA LYS A 218 6.93 -5.29 13.97
C LYS A 218 7.91 -4.92 12.87
N ARG A 219 7.60 -5.23 11.61
CA ARG A 219 8.40 -4.83 10.45
C ARG A 219 7.53 -4.09 9.48
N LEU A 220 8.09 -3.04 8.89
CA LEU A 220 7.53 -2.25 7.82
C LEU A 220 8.40 -2.43 6.58
N PHE A 221 7.77 -2.61 5.44
CA PHE A 221 8.39 -2.67 4.13
C PHE A 221 7.83 -1.53 3.29
N GLY A 222 8.63 -0.99 2.38
CA GLY A 222 8.12 -0.09 1.36
C GLY A 222 8.92 -0.14 0.08
N VAL A 223 8.25 0.22 -1.01
CA VAL A 223 8.81 0.23 -2.37
C VAL A 223 9.10 1.65 -2.81
N ASP A 224 10.33 1.88 -3.24
CA ASP A 224 10.77 3.15 -3.80
C ASP A 224 10.78 3.06 -5.33
N HIS A 225 9.90 3.84 -5.94
CA HIS A 225 9.65 3.90 -7.38
C HIS A 225 10.91 4.26 -8.16
N ASN A 226 11.55 5.38 -7.83
CA ASN A 226 12.64 5.92 -8.63
C ASN A 226 13.94 5.12 -8.50
N THR A 227 14.14 4.46 -7.34
CA THR A 227 15.39 3.72 -7.09
C THR A 227 15.25 2.21 -7.26
N HIS A 228 14.03 1.72 -7.49
CA HIS A 228 13.69 0.30 -7.67
C HIS A 228 14.09 -0.56 -6.46
N LYS A 229 13.95 0.03 -5.27
CA LYS A 229 14.41 -0.56 -4.01
C LYS A 229 13.25 -0.87 -3.09
N VAL A 230 13.41 -1.96 -2.33
CA VAL A 230 12.56 -2.29 -1.20
C VAL A 230 13.36 -2.06 0.07
N TYR A 231 12.85 -1.26 0.98
CA TYR A 231 13.46 -1.07 2.30
C TYR A 231 12.70 -1.87 3.36
N GLN A 232 13.42 -2.29 4.40
CA GLN A 232 12.86 -2.97 5.56
C GLN A 232 13.22 -2.17 6.81
N ILE A 233 12.23 -1.91 7.65
CA ILE A 233 12.36 -1.20 8.91
C ILE A 233 11.81 -2.10 10.02
N SER A 234 12.57 -2.27 11.10
CA SER A 234 12.07 -2.88 12.33
C SER A 234 11.52 -1.79 13.26
N LEU A 235 10.36 -2.04 13.85
CA LEU A 235 9.72 -1.19 14.86
C LEU A 235 10.01 -1.69 16.27
N GLY A 236 10.07 -0.76 17.24
CA GLY A 236 10.22 -1.11 18.66
C GLY A 236 9.02 -1.88 19.22
N SER A 237 7.82 -1.51 18.76
CA SER A 237 6.55 -2.14 19.12
C SER A 237 5.70 -2.37 17.86
N ALA A 238 4.77 -3.32 17.91
CA ALA A 238 3.90 -3.61 16.77
C ALA A 238 3.04 -2.38 16.43
N TYR A 239 3.04 -1.98 15.15
CA TYR A 239 2.25 -0.84 14.65
C TYR A 239 2.49 0.47 15.42
N ASP A 240 3.72 0.69 15.88
CA ASP A 240 4.15 1.90 16.58
C ASP A 240 5.44 2.42 15.94
N THR A 241 5.31 3.54 15.22
CA THR A 241 6.42 4.15 14.48
C THR A 241 7.26 5.12 15.30
N SER A 242 6.97 5.30 16.60
CA SER A 242 7.74 6.21 17.47
C SER A 242 9.20 5.79 17.68
N SER A 243 9.53 4.53 17.44
CA SER A 243 10.89 4.00 17.49
C SER A 243 11.10 2.95 16.41
N TYR A 244 12.13 3.15 15.59
CA TYR A 244 12.40 2.28 14.45
C TYR A 244 13.90 2.16 14.12
N THR A 245 14.25 1.17 13.32
CA THR A 245 15.61 0.96 12.77
C THR A 245 15.51 0.50 11.34
N LEU A 246 16.20 1.17 10.42
CA LEU A 246 16.36 0.70 9.04
C LEU A 246 17.25 -0.55 9.04
N ASP A 247 16.66 -1.70 8.75
CA ASP A 247 17.37 -2.98 8.73
C ASP A 247 18.26 -3.12 7.50
N GLY A 248 17.81 -2.57 6.37
CA GLY A 248 18.50 -2.63 5.11
C GLY A 248 17.59 -2.37 3.93
N ILE A 249 18.16 -2.48 2.73
CA ILE A 249 17.51 -2.16 1.47
C ILE A 249 17.97 -3.16 0.42
N VAL A 250 17.06 -3.59 -0.44
CA VAL A 250 17.32 -4.49 -1.56
C VAL A 250 16.95 -3.80 -2.85
N ASN A 251 17.82 -3.85 -3.87
CA ASN A 251 17.46 -3.45 -5.23
C ASN A 251 16.85 -4.65 -5.96
N ILE A 252 15.62 -4.52 -6.46
CA ILE A 252 14.90 -5.62 -7.10
C ILE A 252 15.62 -6.12 -8.36
N ASN A 253 16.33 -5.26 -9.09
CA ASN A 253 17.12 -5.66 -10.26
C ASN A 253 18.30 -6.58 -9.93
N SER A 254 18.65 -6.74 -8.64
CA SER A 254 19.63 -7.75 -8.21
C SER A 254 19.05 -9.14 -8.01
N LEU A 255 17.71 -9.28 -8.03
CA LEU A 255 16.97 -10.51 -7.76
C LEU A 255 16.38 -11.16 -9.01
N THR A 256 16.40 -10.46 -10.14
CA THR A 256 15.83 -10.95 -11.41
C THR A 256 16.75 -10.61 -12.57
N SER A 257 16.65 -11.39 -13.66
CA SER A 257 17.30 -11.09 -14.94
C SER A 257 16.59 -10.01 -15.74
N ASP A 258 15.35 -9.69 -15.38
CA ASP A 258 14.57 -8.65 -16.01
C ASP A 258 15.09 -7.27 -15.62
N SER A 259 14.95 -6.31 -16.54
CA SER A 259 15.05 -4.89 -16.19
C SER A 259 13.71 -4.47 -15.57
N VAL A 260 13.70 -4.28 -14.26
CA VAL A 260 12.55 -3.79 -13.50
C VAL A 260 12.74 -2.29 -13.25
N ALA A 261 11.81 -1.47 -13.70
CA ALA A 261 11.77 -0.06 -13.34
C ALA A 261 10.39 0.31 -12.78
N GLU A 262 10.28 1.47 -12.14
CA GLU A 262 8.99 2.08 -11.74
C GLU A 262 8.10 1.14 -10.89
N ILE A 263 8.68 0.57 -9.82
CA ILE A 263 7.94 -0.29 -8.88
C ILE A 263 6.97 0.54 -8.03
N ARG A 264 5.75 0.03 -7.84
CA ARG A 264 4.66 0.76 -7.16
C ARG A 264 3.95 -0.04 -6.09
N ALA A 265 3.74 -1.33 -6.33
CA ALA A 265 2.98 -2.17 -5.44
C ALA A 265 3.88 -3.18 -4.73
N ILE A 266 3.57 -3.45 -3.46
CA ILE A 266 4.18 -4.51 -2.66
C ILE A 266 3.09 -5.29 -1.93
N SER A 267 3.21 -6.61 -1.92
CA SER A 267 2.37 -7.47 -1.09
C SER A 267 3.19 -8.67 -0.60
N PHE A 268 2.72 -9.32 0.46
CA PHE A 268 3.22 -10.62 0.88
C PHE A 268 2.09 -11.65 0.81
N ASN A 269 2.43 -12.94 0.78
CA ASN A 269 1.47 -13.96 1.17
C ASN A 269 1.29 -13.97 2.70
N THR A 270 0.26 -14.64 3.20
CA THR A 270 -0.11 -14.59 4.63
C THR A 270 1.02 -14.99 5.58
N ASN A 271 1.82 -16.00 5.21
CA ASN A 271 2.94 -16.46 6.05
C ASN A 271 4.25 -15.68 5.80
N GLY A 272 4.25 -14.66 4.93
CA GLY A 272 5.38 -13.81 4.63
C GLY A 272 6.55 -14.50 3.92
N LEU A 273 6.36 -15.70 3.37
CA LEU A 273 7.39 -16.43 2.62
C LEU A 273 7.43 -16.09 1.13
N LYS A 274 6.44 -15.36 0.62
CA LYS A 274 6.44 -14.83 -0.75
C LYS A 274 6.27 -13.32 -0.70
N LEU A 275 7.08 -12.63 -1.48
CA LEU A 275 7.03 -11.20 -1.74
C LEU A 275 6.58 -10.98 -3.19
N TYR A 276 5.60 -10.10 -3.38
CA TYR A 276 5.11 -9.68 -4.68
C TYR A 276 5.44 -8.22 -4.90
N ILE A 277 6.03 -7.91 -6.06
CA ILE A 277 6.35 -6.53 -6.47
C ILE A 277 5.69 -6.24 -7.80
N GLY A 278 4.86 -5.20 -7.84
CA GLY A 278 4.25 -4.69 -9.07
C GLY A 278 5.05 -3.52 -9.64
N ASN A 279 5.26 -3.51 -10.95
CA ASN A 279 5.77 -2.35 -11.68
C ASN A 279 4.70 -1.75 -12.59
N ASP A 280 4.90 -0.49 -12.93
CA ASP A 280 4.10 0.17 -13.94
C ASP A 280 4.65 -0.04 -15.37
N ARG A 281 3.82 0.30 -16.36
CA ARG A 281 4.11 0.13 -17.80
C ARG A 281 5.08 1.19 -18.37
N ASP A 282 5.34 2.27 -17.65
CA ASP A 282 6.11 3.41 -18.18
C ASP A 282 7.61 3.08 -18.35
N ASP A 283 8.05 1.92 -17.90
CA ASP A 283 9.38 1.36 -18.19
C ASP A 283 9.56 0.89 -19.65
N GLY A 284 8.53 0.98 -20.49
CA GLY A 284 8.54 0.54 -21.89
C GLY A 284 8.27 -0.96 -22.07
N THR A 285 7.84 -1.65 -21.01
CA THR A 285 7.37 -3.05 -21.02
C THR A 285 5.90 -3.13 -20.63
N ASP A 286 5.35 -4.33 -20.41
CA ASP A 286 4.01 -4.48 -19.86
C ASP A 286 4.05 -4.45 -18.31
N ASN A 287 2.94 -4.07 -17.66
CA ASN A 287 2.81 -4.22 -16.20
C ASN A 287 3.06 -5.68 -15.80
N ARG A 288 3.92 -5.89 -14.81
CA ARG A 288 4.30 -7.20 -14.31
C ARG A 288 4.14 -7.26 -12.80
N ILE A 289 3.80 -8.44 -12.32
CA ILE A 289 3.91 -8.81 -10.90
C ILE A 289 5.05 -9.81 -10.82
N TYR A 290 6.09 -9.45 -10.08
CA TYR A 290 7.20 -10.32 -9.75
C TYR A 290 6.93 -11.04 -8.44
N GLU A 291 7.17 -12.35 -8.41
CA GLU A 291 7.09 -13.19 -7.21
C GLU A 291 8.50 -13.59 -6.78
N PHE A 292 8.80 -13.42 -5.49
CA PHE A 292 10.07 -13.81 -4.88
C PHE A 292 9.82 -14.67 -3.64
N ASP A 293 10.46 -15.83 -3.58
CA ASP A 293 10.48 -16.64 -2.37
C ASP A 293 11.47 -16.07 -1.35
N LEU A 294 11.02 -15.96 -0.10
CA LEU A 294 11.82 -15.49 1.03
C LEU A 294 12.29 -16.67 1.88
N VAL A 295 13.54 -16.57 2.34
CA VAL A 295 14.17 -17.59 3.21
C VAL A 295 13.46 -17.71 4.56
N CYS A 296 12.82 -16.63 5.01
CA CYS A 296 12.08 -16.60 6.27
C CYS A 296 10.97 -15.53 6.21
N PRO A 297 9.89 -15.71 6.99
CA PRO A 297 8.74 -14.83 6.94
C PRO A 297 9.11 -13.37 7.12
N PHE A 298 8.60 -12.51 6.24
CA PHE A 298 8.73 -11.06 6.30
C PHE A 298 10.19 -10.63 6.54
N ASN A 299 11.10 -11.12 5.69
CA ASN A 299 12.50 -10.77 5.78
C ASN A 299 13.16 -10.71 4.40
N ILE A 300 13.50 -9.50 3.96
CA ILE A 300 14.21 -9.28 2.70
C ILE A 300 15.72 -9.15 2.89
N ILE A 301 16.21 -9.05 4.13
CA ILE A 301 17.64 -8.85 4.43
C ILE A 301 18.32 -10.17 4.80
N THR A 302 19.26 -10.62 3.98
CA THR A 302 20.04 -11.85 4.20
C THR A 302 20.64 -11.90 5.60
N GLY A 303 20.46 -13.03 6.29
CA GLY A 303 21.02 -13.26 7.63
C GLY A 303 20.27 -12.56 8.78
N LYS A 304 19.17 -11.85 8.52
CA LYS A 304 18.36 -11.15 9.55
C LYS A 304 16.99 -11.78 9.82
N CYS A 305 16.88 -13.10 9.62
CA CYS A 305 15.65 -13.82 9.91
C CYS A 305 15.17 -13.55 11.34
N PRO A 306 13.86 -13.31 11.53
CA PRO A 306 13.29 -13.11 12.87
C PRO A 306 13.50 -14.37 13.71
N SER A 307 13.55 -14.18 15.02
CA SER A 307 13.66 -15.30 15.95
C SER A 307 12.42 -16.21 15.87
N ILE A 308 12.56 -17.49 16.22
CA ILE A 308 11.42 -18.44 16.21
C ILE A 308 10.30 -17.96 17.15
N THR A 309 10.64 -17.25 18.23
CA THR A 309 9.69 -16.68 19.18
C THR A 309 8.91 -15.48 18.65
N GLU A 310 9.39 -14.80 17.62
CA GLU A 310 8.71 -13.66 16.99
C GLU A 310 7.79 -14.09 15.84
N ASN A 311 7.96 -15.32 15.34
CA ASN A 311 7.13 -15.95 14.33
C ASN A 311 6.35 -17.13 14.95
N SER A 312 5.14 -16.87 15.44
CA SER A 312 4.22 -17.93 15.86
C SER A 312 3.93 -18.96 14.77
N ASP A 313 4.18 -18.64 13.50
CA ASP A 313 3.94 -19.49 12.33
C ASP A 313 5.07 -20.48 12.00
N ARG A 314 6.18 -20.48 12.75
CA ARG A 314 7.25 -21.48 12.59
C ARG A 314 6.96 -22.83 13.26
N THR A 315 5.80 -23.02 13.88
CA THR A 315 5.44 -24.28 14.55
C THR A 315 5.18 -25.46 13.59
N GLY A 316 5.38 -25.30 12.28
CA GLY A 316 5.14 -26.34 11.27
C GLY A 316 6.37 -27.02 10.64
N MET A 317 7.60 -26.57 10.91
CA MET A 317 8.81 -27.25 10.41
C MET A 317 9.48 -28.04 11.52
N ALA A 318 8.88 -29.17 11.88
CA ALA A 318 9.62 -30.27 12.48
C ALA A 318 10.46 -30.92 11.37
N GLU A 319 11.78 -30.94 11.54
CA GLU A 319 12.68 -31.77 10.74
C GLU A 319 12.20 -33.23 10.79
N ALA A 320 11.88 -33.79 9.63
CA ALA A 320 11.70 -35.22 9.46
C ALA A 320 12.93 -35.79 8.72
N GLN A 321 13.86 -36.26 9.55
CA GLN A 321 15.01 -37.17 9.34
C GLN A 321 16.13 -36.78 8.38
#